data_AF-A0A1X0DIX8-F1
#
_entry.id   AF-A0A1X0DIX8-F1
#
_cell.length_a   1.000
_cell.length_b   1.000
_cell.length_c   1.000
_cell.angle_alpha   90.00
_cell.angle_beta   90.00
_cell.angle_gamma   90.00
#
_symmetry.space_group_name_H-M   'P 1'
#
loop_
_entity.id
_entity.type
_entity.pdbx_description
1 polymer ?
#
loop_
_entity_poly.entity_id
_entity_poly.type
_entity_poly.pdbx_seq_one_letter_code
_entity_poly.pdbx_strand_id
1 'polypeptide(L)'
;MSKKDHPNNAPGVPMVFPVWFENLQVKYLNKALKPIARYLPGTGTIEHRGRKSGAPYKTIVTAYRKGNVLAIALAHGKTDWVKNVLAAGQADVRFARRTVHLTNPRILPAGSDGEGLPFLAKMQAPRMAVFVADIA
;
A
#
# COMPACT_ATOMS: atom_id res chain seq x y z
N MET A 1 -3.11 22.63 -0.54
CA MET A 1 -3.90 22.00 0.54
C MET A 1 -2.95 21.52 1.63
N SER A 2 -3.30 21.75 2.91
CA SER A 2 -2.49 21.34 4.07
C SER A 2 -2.63 19.84 4.33
N LYS A 3 -1.61 19.19 4.93
CA LYS A 3 -1.62 17.74 5.25
C LYS A 3 -2.81 17.34 6.14
N LYS A 4 -3.31 18.28 6.95
CA LYS A 4 -4.41 18.04 7.90
C LYS A 4 -5.77 17.90 7.21
N ASP A 5 -5.96 18.56 6.07
CA ASP A 5 -7.25 18.68 5.39
C ASP A 5 -7.41 17.70 4.21
N HIS A 6 -6.45 16.80 4.02
CA HIS A 6 -6.45 15.88 2.88
C HIS A 6 -7.37 14.67 3.14
N PRO A 7 -8.20 14.22 2.18
CA PRO A 7 -9.15 13.11 2.34
C PRO A 7 -8.51 11.74 2.64
N ASN A 8 -7.17 11.63 2.55
CA ASN A 8 -6.42 10.43 2.91
C ASN A 8 -5.79 10.50 4.32
N ASN A 9 -5.86 11.64 4.99
CA ASN A 9 -5.49 11.79 6.39
C ASN A 9 -6.60 11.22 7.26
N ALA A 10 -6.32 10.15 8.00
CA ALA A 10 -7.27 9.48 8.89
C ALA A 10 -6.64 9.29 10.28
N PRO A 11 -7.42 9.27 11.38
CA PRO A 11 -6.92 8.95 12.70
C PRO A 11 -6.12 7.63 12.68
N GLY A 12 -4.87 7.66 13.16
CA GLY A 12 -3.96 6.50 13.16
C GLY A 12 -3.20 6.23 11.85
N VAL A 13 -3.41 7.04 10.80
CA VAL A 13 -2.77 6.89 9.48
C VAL A 13 -2.29 8.26 8.97
N PRO A 14 -1.27 8.87 9.61
CA PRO A 14 -0.80 10.20 9.27
C PRO A 14 -0.10 10.23 7.91
N MET A 15 -0.32 11.30 7.13
CA MET A 15 0.44 11.52 5.89
C MET A 15 1.85 12.03 6.21
N VAL A 16 2.87 11.26 5.83
CA VAL A 16 4.28 11.60 6.11
C VAL A 16 4.89 12.48 5.01
N PHE A 17 4.56 12.25 3.73
CA PHE A 17 5.08 13.05 2.61
C PHE A 17 4.25 14.31 2.29
N PRO A 18 4.86 15.41 1.80
CA PRO A 18 4.17 16.64 1.42
C PRO A 18 3.43 16.55 0.08
N VAL A 19 2.27 17.21 -0.01
CA VAL A 19 1.31 17.14 -1.14
C VAL A 19 1.91 17.53 -2.50
N TRP A 20 2.93 18.39 -2.54
CA TRP A 20 3.60 18.78 -3.78
C TRP A 20 4.32 17.62 -4.49
N PHE A 21 4.58 16.51 -3.80
CA PHE A 21 5.18 15.30 -4.37
C PHE A 21 4.19 14.47 -5.20
N GLU A 22 2.87 14.60 -4.96
CA GLU A 22 1.83 13.84 -5.68
C GLU A 22 1.75 14.24 -7.17
N ASN A 23 2.03 15.50 -7.50
CA ASN A 23 2.02 15.98 -8.90
C ASN A 23 3.33 15.71 -9.65
N LEU A 24 4.46 15.64 -8.95
CA LEU A 24 5.77 15.35 -9.55
C LEU A 24 5.98 13.84 -9.78
N GLN A 25 5.54 13.01 -8.84
CA GLN A 25 5.70 11.55 -8.89
C GLN A 25 4.85 10.92 -10.02
N VAL A 26 3.63 11.42 -10.24
CA VAL A 26 2.72 10.91 -11.28
C VAL A 26 3.24 11.19 -12.70
N LYS A 27 3.90 12.34 -12.92
CA LYS A 27 4.31 12.79 -14.27
C LYS A 27 5.69 12.28 -14.70
N TYR A 28 6.65 12.13 -13.78
CA TYR A 28 8.03 11.72 -14.11
C TYR A 28 8.44 10.36 -13.55
N LEU A 29 8.04 10.03 -12.32
CA LEU A 29 8.48 8.81 -11.66
C LEU A 29 7.78 7.55 -12.22
N ASN A 30 6.49 7.64 -12.57
CA ASN A 30 5.75 6.55 -13.22
C ASN A 30 6.31 6.13 -14.59
N LYS A 31 6.96 7.04 -15.34
CA LYS A 31 7.54 6.76 -16.66
C LYS A 31 8.96 6.19 -16.55
N ALA A 32 9.76 6.71 -15.61
CA ALA A 32 11.14 6.24 -15.36
C ALA A 32 11.20 4.92 -14.57
N LEU A 33 10.31 4.73 -13.58
CA LEU A 33 10.29 3.51 -12.77
C LEU A 33 9.51 2.36 -13.42
N LYS A 34 8.56 2.57 -14.32
CA LYS A 34 7.83 1.47 -14.99
C LYS A 34 8.73 0.35 -15.56
N PRO A 35 9.80 0.65 -16.31
CA PRO A 35 10.68 -0.38 -16.84
C PRO A 35 11.58 -1.04 -15.79
N ILE A 36 11.89 -0.35 -14.69
CA ILE A 36 12.85 -0.79 -13.66
C ILE A 36 12.13 -1.41 -12.43
N ALA A 37 10.86 -1.08 -12.19
CA ALA A 37 10.05 -1.54 -11.08
C ALA A 37 9.82 -3.07 -11.10
N ARG A 38 9.95 -3.72 -12.26
CA ARG A 38 9.94 -5.19 -12.36
C ARG A 38 11.19 -5.85 -11.76
N TYR A 39 12.26 -5.07 -11.56
CA TYR A 39 13.55 -5.52 -11.03
C TYR A 39 13.85 -5.00 -9.62
N LEU A 40 13.10 -4.00 -9.14
CA LEU A 40 13.21 -3.57 -7.75
C LEU A 40 12.67 -4.67 -6.83
N PRO A 41 13.46 -5.16 -5.86
CA PRO A 41 12.99 -6.18 -4.93
C PRO A 41 11.86 -5.60 -4.07
N GLY A 42 10.67 -6.19 -4.19
CA GLY A 42 9.50 -5.84 -3.37
C GLY A 42 8.40 -5.03 -4.07
N THR A 43 8.57 -4.58 -5.32
CA THR A 43 7.46 -3.92 -6.06
C THR A 43 6.47 -4.93 -6.62
N GLY A 44 5.18 -4.67 -6.41
CA GLY A 44 4.06 -5.45 -6.93
C GLY A 44 2.93 -4.55 -7.40
N THR A 45 2.06 -5.09 -8.25
CA THR A 45 0.84 -4.44 -8.69
C THR A 45 -0.32 -5.05 -7.91
N ILE A 46 -0.97 -4.26 -7.06
CA ILE A 46 -2.21 -4.67 -6.41
C ILE A 46 -3.39 -4.44 -7.36
N GLU A 47 -4.17 -5.49 -7.59
CA GLU A 47 -5.40 -5.48 -8.35
C GLU A 47 -6.57 -5.44 -7.37
N HIS A 48 -7.45 -4.44 -7.53
CA HIS A 48 -8.57 -4.21 -6.64
C HIS A 48 -9.79 -3.75 -7.43
N ARG A 49 -10.98 -3.83 -6.82
CA ARG A 49 -12.22 -3.34 -7.41
C ARG A 49 -12.72 -2.12 -6.67
N GLY A 50 -13.19 -1.12 -7.40
CA GLY A 50 -13.79 0.07 -6.79
C GLY A 50 -14.97 -0.31 -5.90
N ARG A 51 -14.94 0.05 -4.62
CA ARG A 51 -16.02 -0.29 -3.67
C ARG A 51 -17.40 0.29 -4.03
N LYS A 52 -17.43 1.31 -4.89
CA LYS A 52 -18.67 1.96 -5.37
C LYS A 52 -19.02 1.54 -6.81
N SER A 53 -18.03 1.47 -7.69
CA SER A 53 -18.23 1.23 -9.13
C SER A 53 -18.08 -0.23 -9.54
N GLY A 54 -17.48 -1.09 -8.70
CA GLY A 54 -17.11 -2.47 -9.05
C GLY A 54 -15.99 -2.58 -10.11
N ALA A 55 -15.54 -1.46 -10.68
CA ALA A 55 -14.58 -1.45 -11.78
C ALA A 55 -13.20 -1.96 -11.35
N PRO A 56 -12.48 -2.70 -12.21
CA PRO A 56 -11.14 -3.18 -11.91
C PRO A 56 -10.12 -2.03 -11.98
N TYR A 57 -9.25 -1.96 -10.97
CA TYR A 57 -8.16 -1.00 -10.87
C TYR A 57 -6.86 -1.70 -10.53
N LYS A 58 -5.74 -1.07 -10.91
CA LYS A 58 -4.39 -1.56 -10.65
C LYS A 58 -3.55 -0.45 -10.03
N THR A 59 -2.80 -0.77 -8.99
CA THR A 59 -1.94 0.19 -8.31
C THR A 59 -0.57 -0.43 -8.04
N ILE A 60 0.50 0.29 -8.36
CA ILE A 60 1.86 -0.17 -8.05
C ILE A 60 2.14 0.16 -6.59
N VAL A 61 2.56 -0.85 -5.82
CA VAL A 61 2.86 -0.77 -4.40
C VAL A 61 4.21 -1.42 -4.11
N THR A 62 4.88 -0.94 -3.07
CA THR A 62 6.03 -1.64 -2.49
C THR A 62 5.52 -2.55 -1.39
N ALA A 63 5.58 -3.86 -1.62
CA ALA A 63 5.10 -4.89 -0.72
C ALA A 63 6.25 -5.74 -0.16
N TYR A 64 6.27 -5.86 1.16
CA TYR A 64 7.19 -6.69 1.92
C TYR A 64 6.49 -7.99 2.30
N ARG A 65 7.22 -9.10 2.34
CA ARG A 65 6.65 -10.42 2.66
C ARG A 65 7.48 -11.16 3.71
N LYS A 66 6.81 -11.87 4.60
CA LYS A 66 7.40 -12.75 5.61
C LYS A 66 6.44 -13.91 5.86
N GLY A 67 6.85 -15.13 5.47
CA GLY A 67 5.93 -16.28 5.44
C GLY A 67 4.68 -15.96 4.63
N ASN A 68 3.51 -16.18 5.22
CA ASN A 68 2.21 -15.89 4.63
C ASN A 68 1.69 -14.48 4.93
N VAL A 69 2.54 -13.55 5.39
CA VAL A 69 2.13 -12.17 5.65
C VAL A 69 2.70 -11.26 4.58
N LEU A 70 1.83 -10.42 4.00
CA LEU A 70 2.20 -9.31 3.13
C LEU A 70 1.95 -7.99 3.84
N ALA A 71 2.91 -7.07 3.77
CA ALA A 71 2.84 -5.76 4.38
C ALA A 71 3.21 -4.64 3.40
N ILE A 72 2.45 -3.55 3.40
CA ILE A 72 2.66 -2.37 2.55
C ILE A 72 2.64 -1.12 3.46
N ALA A 73 3.70 -0.33 3.45
CA ALA A 73 3.73 0.92 4.21
C ALA A 73 2.85 1.98 3.54
N LEU A 74 1.97 2.62 4.32
CA LEU A 74 0.99 3.59 3.84
C LEU A 74 1.52 5.03 3.96
N ALA A 75 2.51 5.36 3.13
CA ALA A 75 3.16 6.68 3.14
C ALA A 75 2.22 7.85 2.83
N HIS A 76 1.18 7.59 2.05
CA HIS A 76 0.19 8.56 1.59
C HIS A 76 -1.13 8.46 2.36
N GLY A 77 -1.13 7.82 3.53
CA GLY A 77 -2.33 7.62 4.32
C GLY A 77 -3.26 6.55 3.73
N LYS A 78 -4.56 6.64 4.05
CA LYS A 78 -5.57 5.64 3.66
C LYS A 78 -6.07 5.93 2.26
N THR A 79 -5.27 5.57 1.26
CA THR A 79 -5.58 5.74 -0.17
C THR A 79 -6.81 4.94 -0.61
N ASP A 80 -7.36 5.26 -1.78
CA ASP A 80 -8.57 4.61 -2.28
C ASP A 80 -8.39 3.11 -2.55
N TRP A 81 -7.22 2.68 -3.01
CA TRP A 81 -6.95 1.24 -3.16
C TRP A 81 -7.05 0.51 -1.82
N VAL A 82 -6.56 1.11 -0.72
CA VAL A 82 -6.68 0.51 0.63
C VAL A 82 -8.15 0.42 1.03
N LYS A 83 -8.92 1.50 0.83
CA LYS A 83 -10.36 1.51 1.13
C LYS A 83 -11.11 0.45 0.33
N ASN A 84 -10.76 0.28 -0.93
CA ASN A 84 -11.35 -0.71 -1.83
C ASN A 84 -11.04 -2.14 -1.39
N VAL A 85 -9.77 -2.44 -1.11
CA VAL A 85 -9.34 -3.77 -0.68
C VAL A 85 -9.93 -4.15 0.68
N LEU A 86 -9.96 -3.21 1.63
CA LEU A 86 -10.62 -3.43 2.92
C LEU A 86 -12.12 -3.70 2.76
N ALA A 87 -12.80 -2.99 1.86
CA ALA A 87 -14.21 -3.21 1.59
C ALA A 87 -14.48 -4.56 0.89
N ALA A 88 -13.57 -4.99 0.01
CA ALA A 88 -13.66 -6.27 -0.67
C ALA A 88 -13.27 -7.46 0.22
N GLY A 89 -12.48 -7.23 1.28
CA GLY A 89 -11.94 -8.28 2.15
C GLY A 89 -10.84 -9.13 1.51
N GLN A 90 -10.46 -8.83 0.27
CA GLN A 90 -9.48 -9.56 -0.52
C GLN A 90 -8.91 -8.72 -1.66
N ALA A 91 -7.76 -9.14 -2.19
CA ALA A 91 -7.13 -8.54 -3.38
C ALA A 91 -6.09 -9.48 -3.98
N ASP A 92 -5.69 -9.24 -5.22
CA ASP A 92 -4.56 -9.95 -5.82
C ASP A 92 -3.35 -9.04 -5.92
N VAL A 93 -2.16 -9.54 -5.61
CA VAL A 93 -0.90 -8.81 -5.84
C VAL A 93 -0.05 -9.56 -6.84
N ARG A 94 0.17 -8.92 -7.98
CA ARG A 94 1.04 -9.42 -9.04
C ARG A 94 2.44 -8.86 -8.89
N PHE A 95 3.39 -9.74 -8.60
CA PHE A 95 4.82 -9.50 -8.66
C PHE A 95 5.38 -9.93 -10.02
N ALA A 96 6.65 -9.60 -10.27
CA ALA A 96 7.32 -9.86 -11.56
C ALA A 96 7.15 -11.30 -12.08
N ARG A 97 7.16 -12.31 -11.19
CA ARG A 97 7.07 -13.74 -11.56
C ARG A 97 5.93 -14.50 -10.87
N ARG A 98 5.11 -13.84 -10.05
CA ARG A 98 4.10 -14.53 -9.24
C ARG A 98 2.92 -13.64 -8.91
N THR A 99 1.73 -14.21 -8.90
CA THR A 99 0.54 -13.58 -8.32
C THR A 99 0.28 -14.24 -6.98
N VAL A 100 -0.03 -13.44 -5.97
CA VAL A 100 -0.47 -13.95 -4.66
C VAL A 100 -1.87 -13.42 -4.38
N HIS A 101 -2.71 -14.28 -3.82
CA HIS A 101 -4.04 -13.90 -3.37
C HIS A 101 -3.96 -13.43 -1.93
N LEU A 102 -4.56 -12.28 -1.64
CA LEU A 102 -4.60 -11.68 -0.32
C LEU A 102 -5.96 -11.85 0.32
N THR A 103 -5.93 -12.24 1.59
CA THR A 103 -7.08 -12.39 2.46
C THR A 103 -6.83 -11.64 3.77
N ASN A 104 -7.87 -11.47 4.59
CA ASN A 104 -7.79 -10.81 5.90
C ASN A 104 -7.06 -9.44 5.88
N PRO A 105 -7.44 -8.50 4.98
CA PRO A 105 -6.80 -7.20 4.88
C PRO A 105 -7.12 -6.34 6.09
N ARG A 106 -6.09 -5.76 6.69
CA ARG A 106 -6.18 -4.91 7.89
C ARG A 106 -5.15 -3.79 7.84
N ILE A 107 -5.38 -2.72 8.61
CA ILE A 107 -4.42 -1.64 8.78
C ILE A 107 -3.87 -1.73 10.20
N LEU A 108 -2.57 -1.81 10.33
CA LEU A 108 -1.88 -1.51 11.57
C LEU A 108 -1.64 0.01 11.64
N PRO A 109 -2.10 0.69 12.70
CA PRO A 109 -1.91 2.12 12.85
C PRO A 109 -0.42 2.47 13.03
N ALA A 110 -0.07 3.71 12.69
CA ALA A 110 1.23 4.25 13.02
C ALA A 110 1.44 4.23 14.54
N GLY A 111 2.63 3.85 14.99
CA GLY A 111 2.95 3.65 16.41
C GLY A 111 2.69 2.23 16.91
N SER A 112 2.22 1.31 16.05
CA SER A 112 2.17 -0.12 16.38
C SER A 112 3.59 -0.70 16.52
N ASP A 113 3.73 -1.71 17.39
CA ASP A 113 4.95 -2.49 17.59
C ASP A 113 5.39 -3.30 16.36
N GLY A 114 4.50 -3.45 15.38
CA GLY A 114 4.74 -4.14 14.12
C GLY A 114 5.04 -5.63 14.32
N GLU A 115 4.46 -6.23 15.36
CA GLU A 115 4.63 -7.65 15.64
C GLU A 115 4.16 -8.51 14.45
N GLY A 116 4.90 -9.58 14.14
CA GLY A 116 4.62 -10.45 12.99
C GLY A 116 4.97 -9.85 11.60
N LEU A 117 5.29 -8.56 11.50
CA LEU A 117 5.62 -7.94 10.21
C LEU A 117 6.98 -8.37 9.64
N PRO A 118 7.15 -8.28 8.30
CA PRO A 118 8.47 -8.26 7.68
C PRO A 118 9.33 -7.14 8.26
N PHE A 119 10.64 -7.37 8.44
CA PHE A 119 11.57 -6.45 9.12
C PHE A 119 11.49 -5.01 8.58
N LEU A 120 11.51 -4.83 7.25
CA LEU A 120 11.42 -3.51 6.63
C LEU A 120 10.09 -2.81 6.91
N ALA A 121 8.97 -3.54 6.97
CA ALA A 121 7.68 -2.98 7.34
C ALA A 121 7.62 -2.64 8.84
N LYS A 122 8.19 -3.50 9.69
CA LYS A 122 8.30 -3.26 11.15
C LYS A 122 9.05 -1.97 11.46
N MET A 123 10.15 -1.69 10.76
CA MET A 123 10.91 -0.44 10.94
C MET A 123 10.11 0.83 10.58
N GLN A 124 9.07 0.71 9.73
CA GLN A 124 8.24 1.82 9.29
C GLN A 124 6.99 2.02 10.18
N ALA A 125 6.52 0.96 10.85
CA ALA A 125 5.33 0.96 11.70
C ALA A 125 5.30 2.06 12.80
N PRO A 126 6.42 2.47 13.43
CA PRO A 126 6.40 3.56 14.41
C PRO A 126 6.01 4.93 13.83
N ARG A 127 6.23 5.15 12.53
CA ARG A 127 6.01 6.46 11.88
C ARG A 127 4.85 6.46 10.89
N MET A 128 4.43 5.28 10.44
CA MET A 128 3.54 5.12 9.30
C MET A 128 2.59 3.97 9.57
N ALA A 129 1.33 4.11 9.16
CA ALA A 129 0.44 2.97 9.15
C ALA A 129 0.90 1.94 8.11
N VAL A 130 0.60 0.68 8.36
CA VAL A 130 0.98 -0.44 7.51
C VAL A 130 -0.28 -1.20 7.13
N PHE A 131 -0.53 -1.35 5.84
CA PHE A 131 -1.51 -2.31 5.35
C PHE A 131 -0.91 -3.71 5.47
N VAL A 132 -1.67 -4.64 6.03
CA VAL A 132 -1.29 -6.02 6.25
C VAL A 132 -2.38 -6.91 5.68
N ALA A 133 -1.98 -7.98 5.00
CA ALA A 133 -2.88 -9.03 4.56
C ALA A 133 -2.17 -10.38 4.63
N ASP A 134 -2.95 -11.44 4.72
CA ASP A 134 -2.45 -12.79 4.73
C ASP A 134 -2.48 -13.34 3.29
N ILE A 135 -1.47 -14.12 2.92
CA ILE A 135 -1.35 -14.77 1.61
C ILE A 135 -1.99 -16.16 1.73
N ALA A 136 -2.99 -16.42 0.89
CA ALA A 136 -3.64 -17.72 0.75
C ALA A 136 -2.83 -18.69 -0.12
#